data_AF-A0A7H8K726-F1
#
_entry.id   AF-A0A7H8K726-F1
#
_cell.length_a   1.000
_cell.length_b   1.000
_cell.length_c   1.000
_cell.angle_alpha   90.00
_cell.angle_beta   90.00
_cell.angle_gamma   90.00
#
_symmetry.space_group_name_H-M   'P 1'
#
loop_
_entity.id
_entity.type
_entity.pdbx_description
1 polymer ?
#
loop_
_entity_poly.entity_id
_entity_poly.type
_entity_poly.pdbx_seq_one_letter_code
_entity_poly.pdbx_strand_id
1 'polypeptide(L)'
;MASIEEVKAALMQAAEQGNATINQIRAAADNTEQMLSRLRAVAAGTGHPTIAEAIARGEQSKQRLAEAMTLVQGSSEAARRYVGILG
;
A
#
# COMPACT_ATOMS: atom_id res chain seq x y z
N MET A 1 18.25 27.29 -8.70
CA MET A 1 17.02 26.70 -9.27
C MET A 1 17.42 25.42 -9.97
N ALA A 2 16.70 24.31 -9.74
CA ALA A 2 16.96 23.08 -10.48
C ALA A 2 16.62 23.27 -11.96
N SER A 3 17.42 22.69 -12.84
CA SER A 3 17.13 22.60 -14.27
C SER A 3 15.93 21.69 -14.52
N ILE A 4 15.28 21.85 -15.69
CA ILE A 4 14.14 21.03 -16.09
C ILE A 4 14.52 19.53 -16.09
N GLU A 5 15.73 19.21 -16.55
CA GLU A 5 16.23 17.83 -16.57
C GLU A 5 16.42 17.24 -15.16
N GLU A 6 16.92 18.03 -14.21
CA GLU A 6 17.00 17.61 -12.80
C GLU A 6 15.61 17.38 -12.20
N VAL A 7 14.62 18.21 -12.54
CA VAL A 7 13.23 18.05 -12.11
C VAL A 7 12.62 16.78 -12.70
N LYS A 8 12.80 16.52 -14.00
CA LYS A 8 12.32 15.29 -14.66
C LYS A 8 12.94 14.05 -14.03
N ALA A 9 14.25 14.05 -13.80
CA ALA A 9 14.95 12.94 -13.16
C ALA A 9 14.40 12.65 -11.76
N ALA A 10 14.21 13.69 -10.93
CA ALA A 10 13.66 13.54 -9.59
C ALA A 10 12.22 12.98 -9.60
N LEU A 11 11.38 13.44 -10.53
CA LEU A 11 10.00 12.95 -10.68
C LEU A 11 9.95 11.49 -11.12
N MET A 12 10.80 11.09 -12.08
CA MET A 12 10.91 9.70 -12.51
C MET A 12 11.40 8.81 -11.37
N GLN A 13 12.39 9.28 -10.60
CA GLN A 13 12.86 8.56 -9.43
C GLN A 13 11.77 8.40 -8.37
N ALA A 14 10.99 9.45 -8.10
CA ALA A 14 9.86 9.38 -7.17
C ALA A 14 8.78 8.41 -7.66
N ALA A 15 8.48 8.41 -8.97
CA ALA A 15 7.52 7.47 -9.56
C ALA A 15 7.99 6.01 -9.42
N GLU A 16 9.29 5.75 -9.56
CA GLU A 16 9.90 4.42 -9.36
C GLU A 16 9.90 3.99 -7.89
N GLN A 17 10.19 4.91 -6.97
CA GLN A 17 10.03 4.66 -5.53
C GLN A 17 8.61 4.23 -5.18
N GLY A 18 7.59 4.84 -5.81
CA GLY A 18 6.20 4.41 -5.65
C GLY A 18 5.95 2.95 -6.04
N ASN A 19 6.63 2.42 -7.07
CA ASN A 19 6.53 1.00 -7.44
C ASN A 19 7.07 0.10 -6.32
N ALA A 20 8.21 0.47 -5.72
CA ALA A 20 8.77 -0.26 -4.59
C ALA A 20 7.82 -0.24 -3.37
N THR A 21 7.21 0.92 -3.07
CA THR A 21 6.22 1.04 -2.01
C THR A 21 4.97 0.18 -2.28
N ILE A 22 4.46 0.14 -3.52
CA ILE A 22 3.33 -0.72 -3.90
C ILE A 22 3.65 -2.20 -3.63
N ASN A 23 4.86 -2.65 -3.97
CA ASN A 23 5.28 -4.03 -3.70
C ASN A 23 5.34 -4.33 -2.20
N GLN A 24 5.80 -3.38 -1.38
CA GLN A 24 5.79 -3.52 0.08
C GLN A 24 4.37 -3.56 0.65
N ILE A 25 3.45 -2.72 0.15
CA ILE A 25 2.04 -2.73 0.54
C ILE A 25 1.39 -4.07 0.18
N ARG A 26 1.68 -4.62 -1.00
CA ARG A 26 1.18 -5.93 -1.42
C ARG A 26 1.67 -7.03 -0.46
N ALA A 27 2.96 -7.06 -0.15
CA ALA A 27 3.51 -8.01 0.80
C ALA A 27 2.88 -7.87 2.21
N ALA A 28 2.63 -6.63 2.65
CA ALA A 28 1.94 -6.38 3.92
C ALA A 28 0.49 -6.89 3.90
N ALA A 29 -0.23 -6.74 2.78
CA ALA A 29 -1.59 -7.25 2.62
C ALA A 29 -1.61 -8.79 2.67
N ASP A 30 -0.67 -9.45 1.98
CA ASP A 30 -0.55 -10.92 1.99
C ASP A 30 -0.23 -11.45 3.40
N ASN A 31 0.68 -10.78 4.12
CA ASN A 31 1.00 -11.12 5.50
C ASN A 31 -0.21 -10.92 6.45
N THR A 32 -1.00 -9.87 6.21
CA THR A 32 -2.23 -9.60 6.98
C THR A 32 -3.28 -10.67 6.73
N GLU A 33 -3.43 -11.15 5.48
CA GLU A 33 -4.33 -12.27 5.15
C GLU A 33 -3.91 -13.56 5.85
N GLN A 34 -2.61 -13.88 5.85
CA GLN A 34 -2.09 -15.04 6.56
C GLN A 34 -2.36 -14.97 8.08
N MET A 35 -2.19 -13.78 8.68
CA MET A 35 -2.53 -13.55 10.08
C MET A 35 -4.02 -13.77 10.34
N LEU A 36 -4.90 -13.22 9.49
CA LEU A 36 -6.35 -13.39 9.60
C LEU A 36 -6.78 -14.85 9.48
N SER A 37 -6.19 -15.60 8.57
CA SER A 37 -6.42 -17.04 8.44
C SER A 37 -6.11 -17.79 9.75
N ARG A 38 -4.98 -17.49 10.39
CA ARG A 38 -4.60 -18.06 11.69
C ARG A 38 -5.58 -17.65 12.80
N LEU A 39 -5.96 -16.37 12.86
CA LEU A 39 -6.91 -15.87 13.86
C LEU A 39 -8.28 -16.56 13.72
N ARG A 40 -8.78 -16.75 12.50
CA ARG A 40 -10.05 -17.45 12.23
C ARG A 40 -9.99 -18.91 12.66
N ALA A 41 -8.88 -19.60 12.39
CA ALA A 41 -8.69 -20.98 12.82
C ALA A 41 -8.77 -21.13 14.35
N VAL A 42 -8.18 -20.19 15.10
CA VAL A 42 -8.26 -20.17 16.58
C VAL A 42 -9.65 -19.73 17.08
N ALA A 43 -10.29 -18.78 16.41
CA ALA A 43 -11.62 -18.28 16.77
C ALA A 43 -12.68 -19.39 16.73
N ALA A 44 -12.61 -20.29 15.74
CA ALA A 44 -13.55 -21.40 15.56
C ALA A 44 -13.64 -22.33 16.78
N GLY A 45 -12.59 -22.40 17.61
CA GLY A 45 -12.57 -23.23 18.81
C GLY A 45 -12.95 -22.51 20.12
N THR A 46 -13.06 -21.18 20.12
CA THR A 46 -13.15 -20.41 21.38
C THR A 46 -14.35 -19.47 21.45
N GLY A 47 -14.79 -18.88 20.34
CA GLY A 47 -15.82 -17.83 20.34
C GLY A 47 -15.44 -16.57 21.15
N HIS A 48 -14.15 -16.37 21.47
CA HIS A 48 -13.73 -15.32 22.39
C HIS A 48 -13.81 -13.92 21.74
N PRO A 49 -14.46 -12.92 22.38
CA PRO A 49 -14.71 -11.60 21.78
C PRO A 49 -13.44 -10.85 21.38
N THR A 50 -12.35 -10.98 22.14
CA THR A 50 -11.06 -10.35 21.80
C THR A 50 -10.47 -10.88 20.48
N ILE A 51 -10.70 -12.15 20.14
CA ILE A 51 -10.25 -12.70 18.86
C ILE A 51 -11.10 -12.12 17.71
N ALA A 52 -12.42 -11.98 17.92
CA ALA A 52 -13.30 -11.32 16.97
C ALA A 52 -12.87 -9.86 16.72
N GLU A 53 -12.48 -9.13 17.77
CA GLU A 53 -11.93 -7.78 17.63
C GLU A 53 -10.62 -7.76 16.85
N ALA A 54 -9.70 -8.68 17.13
CA ALA A 54 -8.43 -8.79 16.39
C ALA A 54 -8.67 -9.07 14.89
N ILE A 55 -9.63 -9.95 14.56
CA ILE A 55 -10.04 -10.21 13.18
C ILE A 55 -10.59 -8.93 12.53
N ALA A 56 -11.50 -8.22 13.21
CA ALA A 56 -12.08 -6.98 12.68
C ALA A 56 -11.00 -5.92 12.39
N ARG A 57 -10.00 -5.77 13.28
CA ARG A 57 -8.86 -4.86 13.08
C ARG A 57 -7.97 -5.30 11.91
N GLY A 58 -7.77 -6.61 11.73
CA GLY A 58 -7.03 -7.15 10.58
C GLY A 58 -7.73 -6.87 9.25
N GLU A 59 -9.05 -7.03 9.18
CA GLU A 59 -9.84 -6.69 7.99
C GLU A 59 -9.77 -5.19 7.68
N GLN A 60 -9.90 -4.34 8.69
CA GLN A 60 -9.73 -2.90 8.52
C GLN A 60 -8.33 -2.55 7.99
N SER A 61 -7.29 -3.25 8.47
CA SER A 61 -5.92 -3.06 7.99
C SER A 61 -5.80 -3.39 6.51
N LYS A 62 -6.41 -4.48 6.03
CA LYS A 62 -6.43 -4.81 4.59
C LYS A 62 -7.09 -3.72 3.75
N GLN A 63 -8.23 -3.21 4.20
CA GLN A 63 -8.93 -2.14 3.49
C GLN A 63 -8.03 -0.90 3.36
N ARG A 64 -7.38 -0.50 4.45
CA ARG A 64 -6.45 0.65 4.45
C ARG A 64 -5.22 0.41 3.57
N LEU A 65 -4.70 -0.81 3.50
CA LEU A 65 -3.60 -1.16 2.60
C LEU A 65 -4.01 -1.06 1.13
N ALA A 66 -5.24 -1.47 0.78
CA ALA A 66 -5.77 -1.31 -0.58
C ALA A 66 -5.96 0.18 -0.96
N GLU A 67 -6.46 0.99 -0.03
CA GLU A 67 -6.57 2.44 -0.19
C GLU A 67 -5.18 3.08 -0.38
N ALA A 68 -4.20 2.70 0.46
CA ALA A 68 -2.83 3.18 0.36
C ALA A 68 -2.19 2.82 -0.99
N MET A 69 -2.42 1.61 -1.50
CA MET A 69 -1.93 1.19 -2.82
C MET A 69 -2.47 2.10 -3.93
N THR A 70 -3.77 2.42 -3.89
CA THR A 70 -4.43 3.30 -4.85
C THR A 70 -3.85 4.71 -4.81
N LEU A 71 -3.62 5.25 -3.61
CA LEU A 71 -3.04 6.58 -3.42
C LEU A 71 -1.60 6.67 -3.91
N VAL A 72 -0.78 5.64 -3.66
CA VAL A 72 0.60 5.59 -4.17
C VAL A 72 0.63 5.49 -5.69
N GLN A 73 -0.25 4.67 -6.28
CA GLN A 73 -0.39 4.60 -7.74
C GLN A 73 -0.74 5.97 -8.35
N GLY A 74 -1.72 6.67 -7.77
CA GLY A 74 -2.12 8.00 -8.21
C GLY A 74 -1.00 9.03 -8.09
N SER A 75 -0.19 8.98 -7.02
CA SER A 75 0.99 9.83 -6.85
C SER A 75 2.05 9.57 -7.94
N SER A 76 2.37 8.30 -8.20
CA SER A 76 3.32 7.93 -9.27
C SER A 76 2.82 8.34 -10.66
N GLU A 77 1.52 8.21 -10.93
CA GLU A 77 0.91 8.65 -12.19
C GLU A 77 0.97 10.17 -12.35
N ALA A 78 0.64 10.93 -11.29
CA ALA A 78 0.74 12.39 -11.29
C ALA A 78 2.18 12.87 -11.56
N ALA A 79 3.18 12.22 -10.95
CA ALA A 79 4.58 12.52 -11.19
C ALA A 79 4.97 12.28 -12.67
N ARG A 80 4.59 11.13 -13.25
CA ARG A 80 4.85 10.82 -14.68
C ARG A 80 4.12 11.78 -15.62
N ARG A 81 2.89 12.15 -15.29
CA ARG A 81 2.12 13.14 -16.06
C ARG A 81 2.82 14.49 -16.07
N TYR A 82 3.36 14.91 -14.93
CA TYR A 82 4.10 16.17 -14.85
C TYR A 82 5.41 16.13 -15.65
N VAL A 83 6.12 15.01 -15.68
CA VAL A 83 7.27 14.82 -16.60
C VAL A 83 6.84 15.06 -18.05
N GLY A 84 5.72 14.49 -18.49
CA GLY A 84 5.20 14.71 -19.85
C GLY A 84 4.80 16.15 -20.15
N ILE A 85 4.45 16.96 -19.14
CA ILE A 85 4.16 18.40 -19.29
C ILE A 85 5.45 19.20 -19.49
N LEU A 86 6.57 18.76 -18.89
CA LEU A 86 7.87 19.43 -19.01
C LEU A 86 8.55 19.21 -20.38
N GLY A 87 7.93 18.42 -21.27
CA GLY A 87 8.49 18.02 -22.57
C GLY A 87 9.69 17.09 -22.41
#